data_AF-A0AB34HPM6-F1
#
_entry.id   AF-A0AB34HPM6-F1
#
_cell.length_a   1.000
_cell.length_b   1.000
_cell.length_c   1.000
_cell.angle_alpha   90.00
_cell.angle_beta   90.00
_cell.angle_gamma   90.00
#
_symmetry.space_group_name_H-M   'P 1'
#
loop_
_entity.id
_entity.type
_entity.pdbx_description
1 polymer ?
#
loop_
_entity_poly.entity_id
_entity_poly.type
_entity_poly.pdbx_seq_one_letter_code
_entity_poly.pdbx_strand_id
1 'polypeptide(L)'
;MTKLHNSSDRQTILQQEVEKFTDLEKLYLYLQLPSGLSNGEKSDQNAMSSSRAQQMHAFSWIRNTLEEHPETSLPKQEVYDEYK
;
A
#
# COMPACT_ATOMS: atom_id res chain seq x y z
N MET A 1 -7.25 8.52 36.40
CA MET A 1 -8.39 8.56 35.44
C MET A 1 -7.87 9.04 34.10
N THR A 2 -7.52 8.11 33.21
CA THR A 2 -7.03 8.39 31.86
C THR A 2 -8.21 8.78 30.97
N LYS A 3 -8.16 9.98 30.40
CA LYS A 3 -9.20 10.50 29.51
C LYS A 3 -9.37 9.56 28.32
N LEU A 4 -10.57 9.02 28.15
CA LEU A 4 -11.04 8.44 26.89
C LEU A 4 -11.03 9.57 25.85
N HIS A 5 -9.99 9.64 25.04
CA HIS A 5 -9.94 10.57 23.91
C HIS A 5 -11.04 10.15 22.92
N ASN A 6 -11.98 11.03 22.66
CA ASN A 6 -13.14 10.73 21.82
C ASN A 6 -12.68 10.53 20.36
N SER A 7 -13.34 9.64 19.61
CA SER A 7 -12.98 9.38 18.20
C SER A 7 -13.02 10.66 17.36
N SER A 8 -13.95 11.56 17.68
CA SER A 8 -14.07 12.90 17.07
C SER A 8 -12.86 13.79 17.30
N ASP A 9 -12.23 13.71 18.49
CA ASP A 9 -11.05 14.52 18.80
C ASP A 9 -9.87 14.10 17.94
N ARG A 10 -9.71 12.79 17.71
CA ARG A 10 -8.65 12.24 16.86
C ARG A 10 -8.82 12.67 15.40
N GLN A 11 -10.04 12.62 14.87
CA GLN A 11 -10.32 13.07 13.50
C GLN A 11 -10.00 14.56 13.33
N THR A 12 -10.36 15.38 14.31
CA THR A 12 -10.08 16.82 14.30
C THR A 12 -8.57 17.10 14.31
N ILE A 13 -7.80 16.36 15.12
CA ILE A 13 -6.34 16.49 15.19
C ILE A 13 -5.70 16.12 13.83
N LEU A 14 -6.12 15.00 13.23
CA LEU A 14 -5.58 14.56 11.94
C LEU A 14 -5.87 15.57 10.82
N GLN A 15 -7.08 16.13 10.78
CA GLN A 15 -7.43 17.17 9.81
C GLN A 15 -6.57 18.42 9.97
N GLN A 16 -6.40 18.90 11.22
CA GLN A 16 -5.53 20.04 11.50
C GLN A 16 -4.06 19.78 11.15
N GLU A 17 -3.58 18.55 11.25
CA GLU A 17 -2.23 18.19 10.84
C GLU A 17 -2.07 18.19 9.32
N VAL A 18 -3.07 17.71 8.57
CA VAL A 18 -3.07 17.70 7.10
C VAL A 18 -3.19 19.12 6.52
N GLU A 19 -3.92 20.02 7.19
CA GLU A 19 -4.07 21.42 6.75
C GLU A 19 -2.77 22.23 6.83
N LYS A 20 -1.78 21.80 7.62
CA LYS A 20 -0.48 22.49 7.74
C LYS A 20 0.38 22.36 6.50
N PHE A 21 0.10 21.40 5.62
CA PHE A 21 0.89 21.15 4.43
C PHE A 21 0.37 21.95 3.24
N THR A 22 1.29 22.56 2.50
CA THR A 22 1.02 23.12 1.18
C THR A 22 0.67 22.01 0.19
N ASP A 23 -0.02 22.35 -0.90
CA ASP A 23 -0.39 21.37 -1.94
C ASP A 23 0.84 20.70 -2.56
N LEU A 24 1.96 21.41 -2.64
CA LEU A 24 3.23 20.88 -3.12
C LEU A 24 3.85 19.85 -2.15
N GLU A 25 3.81 20.11 -0.84
CA GLU A 25 4.30 19.16 0.17
C GLU A 25 3.43 17.90 0.24
N LYS A 26 2.11 18.06 0.11
CA LYS A 26 1.18 16.93 -0.03
C LYS A 26 1.53 16.10 -1.27
N LEU A 27 1.79 16.77 -2.41
CA LEU A 27 2.22 16.10 -3.63
C LEU A 27 3.51 15.29 -3.41
N TYR A 28 4.53 15.86 -2.76
CA TYR A 28 5.75 15.13 -2.42
C TYR A 28 5.50 13.93 -1.49
N LEU A 29 4.61 14.06 -0.51
CA LEU A 29 4.21 12.95 0.36
C LEU A 29 3.46 11.85 -0.40
N TYR A 30 2.60 12.19 -1.36
CA TYR A 30 1.91 11.21 -2.21
C TYR A 30 2.86 10.48 -3.16
N LEU A 31 3.85 11.19 -3.69
CA LEU A 31 4.92 10.62 -4.52
C LEU A 31 5.82 9.68 -3.71
N GLN A 32 5.95 9.92 -2.40
CA GLN A 32 6.62 9.01 -1.49
C GLN A 32 5.73 7.78 -1.28
N LEU A 33 5.92 6.77 -2.13
CA LEU A 33 5.34 5.45 -1.92
C LEU A 33 5.59 5.01 -0.47
N PRO A 34 4.62 4.39 0.22
CA PRO A 34 4.87 3.86 1.55
C PRO A 34 6.06 2.93 1.42
N SER A 35 7.18 3.32 2.03
CA SER A 35 8.40 2.55 2.04
C SER A 35 8.13 1.29 2.85
N GLY A 36 7.54 0.29 2.18
CA GLY A 36 7.43 -1.07 2.66
C GLY A 36 8.85 -1.57 2.84
N LEU A 37 9.42 -1.30 4.01
CA LEU A 37 10.63 -1.89 4.56
C LEU A 37 11.79 -2.03 3.58
N SER A 38 12.70 -1.05 3.55
CA SER A 38 14.15 -1.29 3.56
C SER A 38 14.86 0.07 3.50
N ASN A 39 15.46 0.48 4.62
CA ASN A 39 16.70 1.25 4.51
C ASN A 39 17.63 0.45 3.62
N GLY A 40 17.88 0.94 2.41
CA GLY A 40 18.68 0.30 1.36
C GLY A 40 20.16 0.19 1.72
N GLU A 41 20.49 -0.47 2.83
CA GLU A 41 21.87 -0.71 3.27
C GLU A 41 22.29 -2.17 3.13
N LYS A 42 21.50 -3.03 2.45
CA LYS A 42 21.83 -4.46 2.28
C LYS A 42 20.88 -5.26 1.36
N SER A 43 20.27 -4.64 0.34
CA SER A 43 19.27 -5.37 -0.48
C SER A 43 19.86 -6.37 -1.48
N ASP A 44 21.18 -6.34 -1.73
CA ASP A 44 21.78 -7.17 -2.79
C ASP A 44 22.25 -8.56 -2.31
N GLN A 45 22.32 -8.83 -0.99
CA GLN A 45 22.79 -10.12 -0.47
C GLN A 45 21.71 -11.04 0.10
N ASN A 46 20.48 -10.54 0.31
CA ASN A 46 19.44 -11.31 0.99
C ASN A 46 18.23 -11.72 0.11
N ALA A 47 18.27 -11.42 -1.20
CA ALA A 47 17.21 -11.85 -2.13
C ALA A 47 17.03 -13.39 -2.21
N MET A 48 17.99 -14.17 -1.68
CA MET A 48 17.96 -15.64 -1.67
C MET A 48 17.72 -16.27 -0.29
N SER A 49 17.58 -15.49 0.80
CA SER A 49 17.44 -16.01 2.17
C SER A 49 16.16 -15.55 2.87
N SER A 50 15.02 -15.65 2.18
CA SER A 50 13.72 -15.50 2.85
C SER A 50 13.40 -16.77 3.64
N SER A 51 12.95 -16.63 4.89
CA SER A 51 12.50 -17.77 5.69
C SER A 51 11.33 -18.50 5.02
N ARG A 52 11.17 -19.80 5.30
CA ARG A 52 10.06 -20.61 4.78
C ARG A 52 8.68 -20.02 5.12
N ALA A 53 8.54 -19.39 6.29
CA ALA A 53 7.32 -18.69 6.67
C ALA A 53 7.05 -17.48 5.76
N GLN A 54 8.05 -16.65 5.49
CA GLN A 54 7.92 -15.50 4.58
C GLN A 54 7.57 -15.94 3.16
N GLN A 55 8.19 -17.01 2.66
CA GLN A 55 7.85 -17.59 1.36
C GLN A 55 6.39 -18.06 1.30
N MET A 56 5.91 -18.72 2.35
CA MET A 56 4.52 -19.20 2.44
C MET A 56 3.52 -18.03 2.54
N HIS A 57 3.84 -17.00 3.31
CA HIS A 57 3.03 -15.77 3.38
C HIS A 57 2.97 -15.06 2.02
N ALA A 58 4.12 -14.89 1.35
CA ALA A 58 4.18 -14.28 0.03
C ALA A 58 3.37 -15.09 -1.00
N PHE A 59 3.51 -16.42 -0.99
CA PHE A 59 2.75 -17.30 -1.87
C PHE A 59 1.24 -17.19 -1.64
N SER A 60 0.80 -17.20 -0.37
CA SER A 60 -0.60 -17.02 -0.01
C SER A 60 -1.13 -15.65 -0.46
N TRP A 61 -0.35 -14.58 -0.24
CA TRP A 61 -0.72 -13.23 -0.64
C TRP A 61 -0.88 -13.09 -2.16
N ILE A 62 0.10 -13.58 -2.93
CA ILE A 62 0.03 -13.61 -4.39
C ILE A 62 -1.24 -14.33 -4.82
N ARG A 63 -1.49 -15.55 -4.32
CA ARG A 63 -2.65 -16.35 -4.70
C ARG A 63 -3.98 -15.66 -4.39
N ASN A 64 -4.12 -15.09 -3.20
CA ASN A 64 -5.37 -14.45 -2.77
C ASN A 64 -5.62 -13.11 -3.49
N THR A 65 -4.56 -12.44 -3.94
CA THR A 65 -4.68 -11.14 -4.63
C THR A 65 -4.76 -11.32 -6.16
N LEU A 66 -4.27 -12.44 -6.70
CA LEU A 66 -4.42 -12.86 -8.10
C LEU A 66 -5.67 -13.71 -8.35
N GLU A 67 -6.63 -13.77 -7.42
CA GLU A 67 -7.95 -14.30 -7.78
C GLU A 67 -8.57 -13.38 -8.84
N GLU A 68 -8.55 -13.85 -10.08
CA GLU A 68 -9.26 -13.26 -11.21
C GLU A 68 -10.74 -13.21 -10.83
N HIS A 69 -11.20 -12.07 -10.34
CA HIS A 69 -12.62 -11.83 -10.12
C HIS A 69 -13.29 -11.84 -11.49
N PRO A 70 -14.15 -12.83 -11.80
CA PRO A 70 -14.75 -12.95 -13.13
C PRO A 70 -15.60 -11.72 -13.49
N GLU A 71 -16.10 -11.02 -12.47
CA GLU A 71 -16.95 -9.85 -12.59
C GLU A 71 -16.18 -8.55 -12.89
N THR A 72 -14.86 -8.50 -12.66
CA THR A 72 -14.04 -7.28 -12.86
C THR A 72 -12.82 -7.49 -13.76
N SER A 73 -12.45 -8.74 -14.00
CA SER A 73 -11.32 -9.11 -14.83
C SER A 73 -11.83 -9.38 -16.25
N LEU A 74 -11.79 -8.38 -17.12
CA LEU A 74 -12.06 -8.61 -18.55
C LEU A 74 -10.86 -9.33 -19.19
N PRO A 75 -11.09 -10.32 -20.07
CA PRO A 75 -10.03 -10.92 -20.87
C PRO A 75 -9.22 -9.85 -21.62
N LYS A 76 -7.90 -10.04 -21.70
CA LYS A 76 -6.99 -9.07 -22.37
C LYS A 76 -7.44 -8.71 -23.78
N GLN A 77 -8.04 -9.66 -24.51
CA GLN A 77 -8.52 -9.43 -25.87
C GLN A 77 -9.68 -8.41 -25.92
N GLU A 78 -10.63 -8.51 -24.99
CA GLU A 78 -11.76 -7.58 -24.89
C GLU A 78 -11.29 -6.16 -24.56
N VAL A 79 -10.26 -6.04 -23.72
CA VAL A 79 -9.61 -4.75 -23.44
C VAL A 79 -8.99 -4.13 -24.69
N TYR A 80 -8.30 -4.93 -25.52
CA TYR A 80 -7.70 -4.42 -26.76
C TYR A 80 -8.75 -3.99 -27.79
N ASP A 81 -9.89 -4.66 -27.82
CA ASP A 81 -10.98 -4.35 -28.75
C ASP A 81 -11.69 -3.03 -28.39
N GLU A 82 -11.73 -2.63 -27.11
CA GLU A 82 -12.29 -1.35 -26.66
C GLU A 82 -11.49 -0.11 -27.10
N TYR A 83 -10.18 -0.23 -27.35
CA TYR A 83 -9.33 0.90 -27.74
C TYR A 83 -9.41 1.27 -29.24
N LYS A 84 -10.21 0.55 -30.03
CA LYS A 84 -10.26 0.66 -31.50
C LYS A 84 -11.43 1.50 -32.00
#